data_AF-A0A923CW34-F1
#
_entry.id   AF-A0A923CW34-F1
#
_cell.length_a   1.000
_cell.length_b   1.000
_cell.length_c   1.000
_cell.angle_alpha   90.00
_cell.angle_beta   90.00
_cell.angle_gamma   90.00
#
_symmetry.space_group_name_H-M   'P 1'
#
loop_
_entity.id
_entity.type
_entity.pdbx_description
1 polymer ?
#
loop_
_entity_poly.entity_id
_entity_poly.type
_entity_poly.pdbx_seq_one_letter_code
_entity_poly.pdbx_strand_id
1 'polypeptide(L)'
;MPRRPNRGCTDCTWRRWRGVAAGAPDRGRPCADGTSRPVQRALTRLHRRGELTRDVDLLTAIGLAVPAGLNAYIPLFAVAVAQRLGWLELAEPYSLVGEWWAIALIVVLGIVEFAADKIPAVDHVNDVVQTLVRPAAGGILMAGASGQVGQDYPAVMIVCGVLLAGAVHVAKASARSAVNAATGGTGAPVVSLLEDALAAVSSVVAIIAPVLVALMVAGTGWMLWRWRRRGQAASG
;
A
#
# COMPACT_ATOMS: atom_id res chain seq x y z
N MET A 1 12.10 -59.51 26.06
CA MET A 1 10.95 -58.78 25.45
C MET A 1 11.29 -58.46 24.00
N PRO A 2 10.68 -59.10 22.98
CA PRO A 2 10.95 -58.77 21.59
C PRO A 2 10.07 -57.60 21.13
N ARG A 3 10.71 -56.63 20.44
CA ARG A 3 10.05 -55.46 19.82
C ARG A 3 9.11 -55.92 18.70
N ARG A 4 7.90 -55.34 18.63
CA ARG A 4 6.98 -55.55 17.51
C ARG A 4 7.55 -54.92 16.23
N PRO A 5 7.47 -55.58 15.06
CA PRO A 5 7.87 -54.99 13.80
C PRO A 5 6.84 -53.97 13.30
N ASN A 6 7.38 -52.90 12.74
CA ASN A 6 6.69 -51.78 12.10
C ASN A 6 5.92 -52.31 10.88
N ARG A 7 4.58 -52.27 10.88
CA ARG A 7 3.77 -52.58 9.69
C ARG A 7 3.81 -51.37 8.76
N GLY A 8 4.84 -51.33 7.92
CA GLY A 8 4.90 -50.43 6.78
C GLY A 8 3.79 -50.76 5.78
N CYS A 9 3.27 -49.72 5.13
CA CYS A 9 2.41 -49.81 3.95
C CYS A 9 3.16 -50.55 2.83
N THR A 10 3.01 -51.87 2.77
CA THR A 10 3.35 -52.66 1.59
C THR A 10 2.13 -53.48 1.23
N ASP A 11 1.12 -52.81 0.68
CA ASP A 11 0.10 -53.47 -0.13
C ASP A 11 -0.51 -52.48 -1.13
N CYS A 12 0.35 -51.98 -2.02
CA CYS A 12 -0.06 -51.66 -3.39
C CYS A 12 0.45 -52.78 -4.30
N THR A 13 -0.01 -54.01 -4.08
CA THR A 13 0.17 -55.07 -5.08
C THR A 13 -1.15 -55.32 -5.78
N TRP A 14 -1.18 -54.86 -7.02
CA TRP A 14 -2.24 -55.02 -8.02
C TRP A 14 -2.41 -56.50 -8.38
N ARG A 15 -2.98 -57.32 -7.48
CA ARG A 15 -3.25 -58.74 -7.75
C ARG A 15 -4.75 -59.03 -7.75
N ARG A 16 -5.18 -59.45 -8.96
CA ARG A 16 -6.15 -60.51 -9.25
C ARG A 16 -7.59 -60.04 -9.51
N TRP A 17 -7.78 -59.62 -10.76
CA TRP A 17 -8.98 -59.93 -11.54
C TRP A 17 -9.25 -61.44 -11.54
N ARG A 18 -10.21 -61.91 -10.73
CA ARG A 18 -11.10 -63.06 -11.04
C ARG A 18 -12.36 -62.97 -10.17
N GLY A 19 -13.46 -62.58 -10.82
CA GLY A 19 -14.84 -63.01 -10.55
C GLY A 19 -15.44 -62.76 -9.17
N VAL A 20 -16.09 -61.62 -8.98
CA VAL A 20 -17.35 -61.49 -8.21
C VAL A 20 -18.17 -60.36 -8.85
N ALA A 21 -19.44 -60.64 -9.11
CA ALA A 21 -20.41 -59.72 -9.69
C ALA A 21 -20.89 -58.66 -8.68
N ALA A 22 -21.31 -57.52 -9.24
CA ALA A 22 -22.32 -56.58 -8.73
C ALA A 22 -22.12 -55.96 -7.33
N GLY A 23 -21.74 -54.68 -7.33
CA GLY A 23 -21.87 -53.79 -6.18
C GLY A 23 -21.04 -52.53 -6.40
N ALA A 24 -21.68 -51.36 -6.34
CA ALA A 24 -21.18 -50.00 -6.58
C ALA A 24 -19.66 -49.76 -6.38
N PRO A 25 -19.00 -48.91 -7.19
CA PRO A 25 -17.68 -48.42 -6.85
C PRO A 25 -17.81 -47.64 -5.54
N ASP A 26 -17.41 -48.28 -4.45
CA ASP A 26 -17.20 -47.61 -3.17
C ASP A 26 -16.20 -46.49 -3.49
N ARG A 27 -16.66 -45.24 -3.40
CA ARG A 27 -15.80 -44.07 -3.60
C ARG A 27 -14.80 -44.12 -2.47
N GLY A 28 -13.68 -44.80 -2.71
CA GLY A 28 -12.63 -45.02 -1.74
C GLY A 28 -12.37 -43.71 -1.05
N ARG A 29 -12.68 -43.66 0.25
CA ARG A 29 -12.26 -42.55 1.08
C ARG A 29 -10.74 -42.51 0.91
N PRO A 30 -10.15 -41.41 0.39
CA PRO A 30 -8.71 -41.38 0.20
C PRO A 30 -8.08 -41.73 1.53
N CYS A 31 -7.18 -42.70 1.53
CA CYS A 31 -6.42 -43.08 2.71
C CYS A 31 -5.87 -41.78 3.28
N ALA A 32 -6.36 -41.37 4.45
CA ALA A 32 -5.86 -40.20 5.16
C ALA A 32 -4.46 -40.56 5.66
N ASP A 33 -3.49 -40.52 4.75
CA ASP A 33 -2.12 -40.85 5.02
C ASP A 33 -1.59 -39.81 6.01
N GLY A 34 -1.18 -40.26 7.19
CA GLY A 34 -0.68 -39.39 8.26
C GLY A 34 0.53 -38.54 7.85
N THR A 35 1.18 -38.91 6.73
CA THR A 35 2.29 -38.19 6.08
C THR A 35 1.85 -36.92 5.34
N SER A 36 0.57 -36.77 5.00
CA SER A 36 0.03 -35.58 4.30
C SER A 36 -0.17 -34.39 5.22
N ARG A 37 -0.37 -34.61 6.53
CA ARG A 37 -0.59 -33.56 7.53
C ARG A 37 0.57 -32.54 7.64
N PRO A 38 1.85 -32.94 7.68
CA PRO A 38 2.96 -31.98 7.72
C PRO A 38 3.07 -31.18 6.42
N VAL A 39 2.88 -31.82 5.26
CA VAL A 39 2.88 -31.14 3.94
C VAL A 39 1.73 -30.14 3.85
N GLN A 40 0.51 -30.55 4.23
CA GLN A 40 -0.66 -29.66 4.24
C GLN A 40 -0.44 -28.45 5.16
N ARG A 41 0.15 -28.64 6.34
CA ARG A 41 0.48 -27.55 7.28
C ARG A 41 1.57 -26.62 6.73
N ALA A 42 2.55 -27.16 6.00
CA ALA A 42 3.57 -26.34 5.35
C ALA A 42 2.95 -25.51 4.22
N LEU A 43 2.10 -26.12 3.38
CA LEU A 43 1.41 -25.44 2.29
C LEU A 43 0.49 -24.32 2.80
N THR A 44 -0.29 -24.57 3.86
CA THR A 44 -1.15 -23.51 4.43
C THR A 44 -0.35 -22.37 5.05
N ARG A 45 0.82 -22.62 5.63
CA ARG A 45 1.72 -21.56 6.13
C ARG A 45 2.30 -20.72 5.00
N LEU A 46 2.73 -21.34 3.90
CA LEU A 46 3.26 -20.63 2.73
C LEU A 46 2.18 -19.78 2.06
N HIS A 47 0.98 -20.35 1.88
CA HIS A 47 -0.16 -19.63 1.34
C HIS A 47 -0.50 -18.40 2.20
N ARG A 48 -0.65 -18.58 3.51
CA ARG A 48 -0.92 -17.48 4.45
C ARG A 48 0.19 -16.42 4.45
N ARG A 49 1.47 -16.84 4.36
CA ARG A 49 2.60 -15.90 4.27
C ARG A 49 2.52 -15.06 3.01
N GLY A 50 2.14 -15.65 1.88
CA GLY A 50 1.93 -14.92 0.62
C GLY A 50 0.71 -13.99 0.63
N GLU A 51 -0.34 -14.31 1.38
CA GLU A 51 -1.47 -13.39 1.62
C GLU A 51 -1.03 -12.20 2.47
N LEU A 52 -0.34 -12.46 3.59
CA LEU A 52 0.18 -11.43 4.50
C LEU A 52 1.10 -10.44 3.79
N THR A 53 2.01 -10.90 2.92
CA THR A 53 2.88 -9.99 2.16
C THR A 53 2.08 -9.11 1.22
N ARG A 54 1.10 -9.67 0.48
CA ARG A 54 0.24 -8.88 -0.41
C ARG A 54 -0.55 -7.83 0.36
N ASP A 55 -1.10 -8.18 1.51
CA ASP A 55 -1.85 -7.25 2.35
C ASP A 55 -0.95 -6.11 2.83
N VAL A 56 0.27 -6.43 3.29
CA VAL A 56 1.25 -5.43 3.76
C VAL A 56 1.71 -4.52 2.62
N ASP A 57 1.96 -5.04 1.42
CA ASP A 57 2.35 -4.26 0.25
C ASP A 57 1.22 -3.27 -0.14
N LEU A 58 -0.03 -3.74 -0.15
CA LEU A 58 -1.19 -2.89 -0.41
C LEU A 58 -1.35 -1.78 0.62
N LEU A 59 -1.19 -2.10 1.91
CA LEU A 59 -1.27 -1.10 2.97
C LEU A 59 -0.14 -0.08 2.87
N THR A 60 1.07 -0.51 2.48
CA THR A 60 2.22 0.37 2.22
C THR A 60 1.92 1.31 1.05
N ALA A 61 1.44 0.75 -0.07
CA ALA A 61 1.06 1.50 -1.27
C ALA A 61 -0.03 2.55 -1.01
N ILE A 62 -1.09 2.18 -0.28
CA ILE A 62 -2.14 3.11 0.16
C ILE A 62 -1.57 4.18 1.10
N GLY A 63 -0.73 3.76 2.04
CA GLY A 63 -0.11 4.65 3.01
C GLY A 63 0.87 5.64 2.40
N LEU A 64 1.45 5.34 1.24
CA LEU A 64 2.34 6.23 0.47
C LEU A 64 1.58 7.15 -0.50
N ALA A 65 0.46 6.70 -1.05
CA ALA A 65 -0.36 7.52 -1.95
C ALA A 65 -1.03 8.71 -1.22
N VAL A 66 -1.41 8.56 0.05
CA VAL A 66 -1.97 9.65 0.86
C VAL A 66 -0.99 10.83 1.03
N PRO A 67 0.23 10.65 1.55
CA PRO A 67 1.21 11.74 1.66
C PRO A 67 1.63 12.30 0.30
N ALA A 68 1.59 11.52 -0.77
CA ALA A 68 1.87 12.03 -2.13
C ALA A 68 0.90 13.14 -2.57
N GLY A 69 -0.35 13.11 -2.07
CA GLY A 69 -1.31 14.19 -2.28
C GLY A 69 -1.02 15.47 -1.48
N LEU A 70 -0.30 15.35 -0.36
CA LEU A 70 0.15 16.51 0.44
C LEU A 70 1.40 17.13 -0.19
N ASN A 71 2.38 16.29 -0.52
CA ASN A 71 3.63 16.66 -1.16
C ASN A 71 4.11 15.47 -2.02
N ALA A 72 4.39 15.68 -3.31
CA ALA A 72 4.81 14.61 -4.20
C ALA A 72 6.22 14.08 -3.87
N TYR A 73 7.13 14.99 -3.53
CA TYR A 73 8.57 14.73 -3.53
C TYR A 73 9.05 14.07 -2.25
N ILE A 74 8.47 14.42 -1.11
CA ILE A 74 8.80 13.81 0.19
C ILE A 74 8.57 12.29 0.21
N PRO A 75 7.38 11.75 -0.13
CA PRO A 75 7.15 10.31 -0.18
C PRO A 75 7.98 9.63 -1.26
N LEU A 76 8.15 10.25 -2.45
CA LEU A 76 9.03 9.72 -3.49
C LEU A 76 10.48 9.58 -2.98
N PHE A 77 10.98 10.58 -2.27
CA PHE A 77 12.32 10.56 -1.68
C PHE A 77 12.43 9.47 -0.60
N ALA A 78 11.45 9.39 0.31
CA ALA A 78 11.42 8.36 1.34
C ALA A 78 11.45 6.95 0.74
N VAL A 79 10.68 6.73 -0.32
CA VAL A 79 10.63 5.46 -1.05
C VAL A 79 11.93 5.17 -1.79
N ALA A 80 12.52 6.15 -2.45
CA ALA A 80 13.80 5.99 -3.14
C ALA A 80 14.93 5.60 -2.17
N VAL A 81 14.97 6.24 -0.99
CA VAL A 81 15.92 5.90 0.07
C VAL A 81 15.62 4.51 0.63
N ALA A 82 14.36 4.18 0.91
CA ALA A 82 13.98 2.85 1.39
C ALA A 82 14.36 1.74 0.40
N GLN A 83 14.22 1.98 -0.91
CA GLN A 83 14.67 1.07 -1.95
C GLN A 83 16.18 0.89 -1.94
N ARG A 84 16.95 1.96 -1.76
CA ARG A 84 18.42 1.89 -1.62
C ARG A 84 18.87 1.13 -0.38
N LEU A 85 18.11 1.22 0.71
CA LEU A 85 18.38 0.50 1.95
C LEU A 85 17.87 -0.96 1.92
N GLY A 86 17.19 -1.38 0.86
CA GLY A 86 16.59 -2.70 0.75
C GLY A 86 15.39 -2.93 1.66
N TRP A 87 14.76 -1.85 2.14
CA TRP A 87 13.57 -1.92 3.00
C TRP A 87 12.27 -2.09 2.21
N LEU A 88 12.27 -1.64 0.95
CA LEU A 88 11.12 -1.71 0.05
C LEU A 88 11.62 -2.04 -1.36
N GLU A 89 11.05 -3.07 -1.98
CA GLU A 89 11.35 -3.40 -3.38
C GLU A 89 10.23 -2.89 -4.27
N LEU A 90 10.59 -2.05 -5.24
CA LEU A 90 9.63 -1.52 -6.20
C LEU A 90 9.56 -2.42 -7.43
N ALA A 91 8.33 -2.64 -7.89
CA ALA A 91 8.04 -3.24 -9.17
C ALA A 91 8.71 -2.48 -10.33
N GLU A 92 9.29 -3.19 -11.31
CA GLU A 92 9.65 -2.58 -12.60
C GLU A 92 8.39 -2.04 -13.29
N PRO A 93 8.40 -0.84 -13.93
CA PRO A 93 9.54 0.07 -14.16
C PRO A 93 9.78 1.12 -13.06
N TYR A 94 9.08 1.02 -11.93
CA TYR A 94 9.10 2.03 -10.86
C TYR A 94 10.37 1.98 -10.02
N SER A 95 11.18 0.92 -10.14
CA SER A 95 12.51 0.80 -9.53
C SER A 95 13.44 1.96 -9.90
N LEU A 96 13.21 2.64 -11.04
CA LEU A 96 13.93 3.83 -11.48
C LEU A 96 13.88 4.97 -10.46
N VAL A 97 12.87 5.03 -9.60
CA VAL A 97 12.76 6.01 -8.52
C VAL A 97 13.94 5.91 -7.54
N GLY A 98 14.47 4.70 -7.34
CA GLY A 98 15.66 4.46 -6.53
C GLY A 98 16.97 4.86 -7.19
N GLU A 99 16.99 5.20 -8.50
CA GLU A 99 18.24 5.54 -9.19
C GLU A 99 18.87 6.85 -8.69
N TRP A 100 20.21 6.93 -8.64
CA TRP A 100 20.89 8.10 -8.06
C TRP A 100 20.53 9.41 -8.77
N TRP A 101 20.34 9.36 -10.09
CA TRP A 101 19.91 10.51 -10.88
C TRP A 101 18.46 10.90 -10.57
N ALA A 102 17.58 9.93 -10.31
CA ALA A 102 16.18 10.16 -9.96
C ALA A 102 16.07 10.74 -8.55
N ILE A 103 16.83 10.22 -7.59
CA ILE A 103 16.93 10.77 -6.24
C ILE A 103 17.39 12.23 -6.28
N ALA A 104 18.44 12.53 -7.04
CA ALA A 104 18.93 13.90 -7.20
C ALA A 104 17.84 14.83 -7.77
N LEU A 105 17.10 14.36 -8.78
CA LEU A 105 15.99 15.10 -9.36
C LEU A 105 14.87 15.33 -8.33
N ILE A 106 14.44 14.30 -7.60
CA ILE A 106 13.40 14.40 -6.56
C ILE A 106 13.81 15.41 -5.47
N VAL A 107 15.07 15.40 -5.02
CA VAL A 107 15.57 16.34 -4.03
C VAL A 107 15.53 17.78 -4.55
N VAL A 108 15.99 18.01 -5.78
CA VAL A 108 15.96 19.34 -6.41
C VAL A 108 14.52 19.84 -6.55
N LEU A 109 13.61 19.02 -7.07
CA LEU A 109 12.20 19.39 -7.22
C LEU A 109 11.53 19.61 -5.85
N GLY A 110 11.88 18.83 -4.83
CA GLY A 110 11.41 19.02 -3.46
C GLY A 110 11.86 20.34 -2.84
N ILE A 111 13.10 20.77 -3.10
CA ILE A 111 13.60 22.08 -2.66
C ILE A 111 12.85 23.21 -3.38
N VAL A 112 12.61 23.05 -4.69
CA VAL A 112 11.85 24.04 -5.49
C VAL A 112 10.42 24.16 -4.96
N GLU A 113 9.73 23.04 -4.70
CA GLU A 113 8.40 23.02 -4.09
C GLU A 113 8.37 23.77 -2.76
N PHE A 114 9.29 23.43 -1.87
CA PHE A 114 9.39 24.05 -0.56
C PHE A 114 9.65 25.55 -0.63
N ALA A 115 10.42 26.00 -1.61
CA ALA A 115 10.66 27.43 -1.85
C ALA A 115 9.44 28.12 -2.49
N ALA A 116 8.78 27.48 -3.45
CA ALA A 116 7.62 27.99 -4.16
C ALA A 116 6.44 28.27 -3.22
N ASP A 117 6.18 27.37 -2.28
CA ASP A 117 5.07 27.46 -1.30
C ASP A 117 5.21 28.65 -0.33
N LYS A 118 6.37 29.34 -0.29
CA LYS A 118 6.59 30.52 0.57
C LYS A 118 6.32 31.86 -0.11
N ILE A 119 6.21 31.89 -1.43
CA ILE A 119 6.04 33.13 -2.20
C ILE A 119 4.64 33.13 -2.82
N PRO A 120 3.69 33.99 -2.37
CA PRO A 120 2.28 33.91 -2.76
C PRO A 120 2.00 33.94 -4.28
N ALA A 121 2.83 34.64 -5.06
CA ALA A 121 2.71 34.67 -6.52
C ALA A 121 3.19 33.38 -7.20
N VAL A 122 4.19 32.72 -6.61
CA VAL A 122 4.75 31.46 -7.13
C VAL A 122 3.89 30.27 -6.68
N ASP A 123 3.34 30.33 -5.47
CA ASP A 123 2.44 29.33 -4.89
C ASP A 123 1.26 29.01 -5.81
N HIS A 124 0.61 30.02 -6.40
CA HIS A 124 -0.48 29.79 -7.35
C HIS A 124 -0.08 29.03 -8.61
N VAL A 125 1.06 29.37 -9.21
CA VAL A 125 1.56 28.68 -10.41
C VAL A 125 1.99 27.25 -10.05
N ASN A 126 2.63 27.10 -8.89
CA ASN A 126 3.06 25.82 -8.39
C ASN A 126 1.86 24.90 -8.11
N ASP A 127 0.81 25.41 -7.47
CA ASP A 127 -0.42 24.65 -7.21
C ASP A 127 -1.04 24.12 -8.52
N VAL A 128 -1.05 24.91 -9.60
CA VAL A 128 -1.52 24.44 -10.91
C VAL A 128 -0.70 23.26 -11.41
N VAL A 129 0.64 23.32 -11.33
CA VAL A 129 1.51 22.20 -11.73
C VAL A 129 1.26 20.98 -10.84
N GLN A 130 1.09 21.20 -9.54
CA GLN A 130 0.88 20.14 -8.56
C GLN A 130 -0.47 19.44 -8.68
N THR A 131 -1.47 20.05 -9.33
CA THR A 131 -2.72 19.35 -9.68
C THR A 131 -2.49 18.11 -10.55
N LEU A 132 -1.39 18.05 -11.30
CA LEU A 132 -1.01 16.89 -12.11
C LEU A 132 0.10 16.07 -11.44
N VAL A 133 1.12 16.74 -10.90
CA VAL A 133 2.31 16.07 -10.37
C VAL A 133 1.99 15.25 -9.12
N ARG A 134 1.21 15.76 -8.16
CA ARG A 134 0.88 15.03 -6.93
C ARG A 134 0.03 13.78 -7.18
N PRO A 135 -1.06 13.84 -7.98
CA PRO A 135 -1.80 12.63 -8.33
C PRO A 135 -0.93 11.63 -9.11
N ALA A 136 -0.12 12.09 -10.05
CA ALA A 136 0.78 11.21 -10.80
C ALA A 136 1.79 10.49 -9.88
N ALA A 137 2.39 11.22 -8.93
CA ALA A 137 3.28 10.65 -7.92
C ALA A 137 2.56 9.60 -7.06
N GLY A 138 1.31 9.87 -6.64
CA GLY A 138 0.49 8.91 -5.92
C GLY A 138 0.22 7.63 -6.71
N GLY A 139 -0.06 7.75 -8.02
CA GLY A 139 -0.21 6.62 -8.91
C GLY A 139 1.05 5.77 -9.05
N ILE A 140 2.20 6.43 -9.25
CA ILE A 140 3.52 5.77 -9.33
C ILE A 140 3.83 5.02 -8.04
N LEU A 141 3.66 5.66 -6.89
CA LEU A 141 3.93 5.06 -5.59
C LEU A 141 3.00 3.89 -5.29
N MET A 142 1.71 4.01 -5.60
CA MET A 142 0.76 2.93 -5.38
C MET A 142 1.06 1.72 -6.27
N ALA A 143 1.33 1.94 -7.56
CA ALA A 143 1.67 0.87 -8.48
C ALA A 143 3.04 0.23 -8.16
N GLY A 144 4.03 1.03 -7.78
CA GLY A 144 5.37 0.56 -7.45
C GLY A 144 5.46 -0.22 -6.15
N ALA A 145 4.71 0.19 -5.12
CA ALA A 145 4.80 -0.39 -3.77
C ALA A 145 3.74 -1.48 -3.47
N SER A 146 2.81 -1.78 -4.39
CA SER A 146 1.74 -2.78 -4.20
C SER A 146 2.15 -4.23 -4.52
N GLY A 147 3.46 -4.48 -4.65
CA GLY A 147 4.03 -5.80 -4.85
C GLY A 147 3.43 -6.53 -6.06
N GLN A 148 3.01 -7.78 -5.86
CA GLN A 148 2.43 -8.60 -6.93
C GLN A 148 1.14 -7.99 -7.52
N VAL A 149 0.34 -7.26 -6.73
CA VAL A 149 -0.92 -6.68 -7.22
C VAL A 149 -0.64 -5.58 -8.24
N GLY A 150 0.39 -4.77 -8.00
CA GLY A 150 0.85 -3.75 -8.96
C GLY A 150 1.40 -4.33 -10.25
N GLN A 151 1.98 -5.53 -10.20
CA GLN A 151 2.44 -6.26 -11.39
C GLN A 151 1.28 -6.86 -12.19
N ASP A 152 0.31 -7.46 -11.51
CA ASP A 152 -0.84 -8.10 -12.17
C ASP A 152 -1.83 -7.06 -12.72
N TYR A 153 -2.02 -5.93 -12.01
CA TYR A 153 -3.02 -4.91 -12.33
C TYR A 153 -2.46 -3.47 -12.22
N PRO A 154 -1.41 -3.11 -12.97
CA PRO A 154 -0.72 -1.82 -12.84
C PRO A 154 -1.65 -0.63 -13.08
N ALA A 155 -2.50 -0.69 -14.11
CA ALA A 155 -3.42 0.40 -14.44
C ALA A 155 -4.42 0.68 -13.31
N VAL A 156 -4.91 -0.36 -12.63
CA VAL A 156 -5.83 -0.21 -11.50
C VAL A 156 -5.13 0.47 -10.33
N MET A 157 -3.91 0.03 -10.01
CA MET A 157 -3.13 0.62 -8.92
C MET A 157 -2.75 2.08 -9.21
N ILE A 158 -2.36 2.41 -10.44
CA ILE A 158 -2.12 3.81 -10.85
C ILE A 158 -3.38 4.64 -10.64
N VAL A 159 -4.53 4.21 -11.17
CA VAL A 159 -5.79 4.96 -11.06
C VAL A 159 -6.20 5.13 -9.60
N CYS A 160 -6.10 4.08 -8.78
CA CYS A 160 -6.38 4.16 -7.34
C CYS A 160 -5.46 5.17 -6.65
N GLY A 161 -4.15 5.15 -6.95
CA GLY A 161 -3.18 6.08 -6.38
C GLY A 161 -3.42 7.53 -6.81
N VAL A 162 -3.71 7.76 -8.09
CA VAL A 162 -4.07 9.07 -8.65
C VAL A 162 -5.32 9.63 -7.98
N LEU A 163 -6.37 8.82 -7.84
CA LEU A 163 -7.62 9.25 -7.20
C LEU A 163 -7.41 9.56 -5.71
N LEU A 164 -6.65 8.72 -5.00
CA LEU A 164 -6.40 8.90 -3.57
C LEU A 164 -5.54 10.14 -3.31
N ALA A 165 -4.41 10.28 -3.99
CA ALA A 165 -3.54 11.46 -3.88
C ALA A 165 -4.23 12.73 -4.37
N GLY A 166 -5.01 12.65 -5.44
CA GLY A 166 -5.82 13.76 -5.95
C GLY A 166 -6.87 14.24 -4.95
N ALA A 167 -7.57 13.32 -4.29
CA ALA A 167 -8.53 13.66 -3.24
C ALA A 167 -7.86 14.40 -2.07
N VAL A 168 -6.67 13.96 -1.65
CA VAL A 168 -5.89 14.63 -0.60
C VAL A 168 -5.40 16.00 -1.05
N HIS A 169 -4.92 16.12 -2.30
CA HIS A 169 -4.49 17.40 -2.86
C HIS A 169 -5.65 18.42 -2.92
N VAL A 170 -6.83 18.00 -3.37
CA VAL A 170 -8.03 18.86 -3.38
C VAL A 170 -8.39 19.32 -1.96
N ALA A 171 -8.33 18.41 -0.98
CA ALA A 171 -8.57 18.76 0.41
C ALA A 171 -7.57 19.82 0.91
N LYS A 172 -6.27 19.63 0.63
CA LYS A 172 -5.21 20.61 0.93
C LYS A 172 -5.46 21.97 0.26
N ALA A 173 -5.73 22.00 -1.05
CA ALA A 173 -5.98 23.24 -1.78
C ALA A 173 -7.19 24.01 -1.20
N SER A 174 -8.24 23.29 -0.79
CA SER A 174 -9.40 23.90 -0.13
C SER A 174 -9.05 24.50 1.24
N ALA A 175 -8.20 23.82 2.01
CA ALA A 175 -7.76 24.29 3.32
C ALA A 175 -6.85 25.52 3.20
N ARG A 176 -5.91 25.53 2.25
CA ARG A 176 -5.06 26.70 1.98
C ARG A 176 -5.87 27.93 1.58
N SER A 177 -6.87 27.77 0.73
CA SER A 177 -7.78 28.87 0.35
C SER A 177 -8.46 29.52 1.57
N ALA A 178 -9.00 28.69 2.48
CA ALA A 178 -9.64 29.17 3.70
C ALA A 178 -8.63 29.87 4.65
N VAL A 179 -7.43 29.29 4.83
CA VAL A 179 -6.38 29.87 5.67
C VAL A 179 -5.87 31.19 5.08
N ASN A 180 -5.68 31.26 3.77
CA ASN A 180 -5.21 32.46 3.09
C ASN A 180 -6.23 33.59 3.20
N ALA A 181 -7.52 33.28 3.02
CA ALA A 181 -8.61 34.23 3.23
C ALA A 181 -8.68 34.73 4.69
N ALA A 182 -8.43 33.86 5.68
CA ALA A 182 -8.49 34.22 7.09
C ALA A 182 -7.27 35.01 7.59
N THR A 183 -6.09 34.80 7.01
CA THR A 183 -4.80 35.31 7.52
C THR A 183 -4.13 36.34 6.60
N GLY A 184 -4.77 36.70 5.48
CA GLY A 184 -4.16 37.55 4.45
C GLY A 184 -2.91 36.93 3.83
N GLY A 185 -2.84 35.60 3.76
CA GLY A 185 -1.70 34.85 3.21
C GLY A 185 -0.53 34.61 4.18
N THR A 186 -0.57 35.15 5.40
CA THR A 186 0.53 34.97 6.39
C THR A 186 0.54 33.59 7.05
N GLY A 187 -0.59 32.86 7.03
CA GLY A 187 -0.71 31.51 7.57
C GLY A 187 -0.22 30.41 6.63
N ALA A 188 -0.04 30.70 5.33
CA ALA A 188 0.34 29.71 4.32
C ALA A 188 1.66 28.98 4.64
N PRO A 189 2.74 29.68 5.06
CA PRO A 189 4.02 29.01 5.33
C PRO A 189 3.94 28.04 6.52
N VAL A 190 3.18 28.37 7.56
CA VAL A 190 3.03 27.52 8.75
C VAL A 190 2.26 26.25 8.41
N VAL A 191 1.16 26.38 7.66
CA VAL A 191 0.37 25.23 7.21
C VAL A 191 1.19 24.35 6.28
N SER A 192 1.94 24.95 5.34
CA SER A 192 2.84 24.19 4.45
C SER A 192 3.88 23.37 5.22
N LEU A 193 4.51 23.94 6.25
CA LEU A 193 5.48 23.21 7.08
C LEU A 193 4.84 22.02 7.80
N LEU A 194 3.61 22.18 8.29
CA LEU A 194 2.87 21.10 8.93
C LEU A 194 2.51 19.99 7.94
N GLU A 195 2.12 20.35 6.73
CA GLU A 195 1.83 19.39 5.66
C GLU A 195 3.08 18.61 5.26
N ASP A 196 4.23 19.27 5.13
CA ASP A 196 5.50 18.64 4.79
C ASP A 196 5.95 17.68 5.90
N ALA A 197 5.85 18.11 7.17
CA ALA A 197 6.13 17.26 8.32
C ALA A 197 5.19 16.05 8.38
N LEU A 198 3.89 16.25 8.13
CA LEU A 198 2.91 15.18 8.09
C LEU A 198 3.21 14.20 6.94
N ALA A 199 3.56 14.72 5.76
CA ALA A 199 3.94 13.91 4.61
C ALA A 199 5.18 13.07 4.92
N ALA A 200 6.21 13.66 5.53
CA ALA A 200 7.44 12.95 5.90
C ALA A 200 7.17 11.85 6.92
N VAL A 201 6.48 12.16 8.01
CA VAL A 201 6.17 11.20 9.08
C VAL A 201 5.30 10.07 8.54
N SER A 202 4.21 10.38 7.84
CA SER A 202 3.31 9.35 7.31
C SER A 202 3.97 8.47 6.25
N SER A 203 4.88 9.01 5.42
CA SER A 203 5.65 8.21 4.45
C SER A 203 6.57 7.21 5.15
N VAL A 204 7.31 7.64 6.18
CA VAL A 204 8.17 6.75 6.96
C VAL A 204 7.36 5.69 7.70
N VAL A 205 6.23 6.08 8.31
CA VAL A 205 5.32 5.14 8.98
C VAL A 205 4.70 4.16 7.98
N ALA A 206 4.37 4.58 6.77
CA ALA A 206 3.85 3.70 5.72
C ALA A 206 4.85 2.59 5.37
N ILE A 207 6.14 2.92 5.30
CA ILE A 207 7.20 1.95 4.97
C ILE A 207 7.48 0.99 6.13
N ILE A 208 7.54 1.49 7.37
CA ILE A 208 7.97 0.69 8.52
C ILE A 208 6.79 -0.07 9.16
N ALA A 209 5.62 0.58 9.25
CA ALA A 209 4.46 0.09 9.97
C ALA A 209 3.15 0.43 9.22
N PRO A 210 2.92 -0.15 8.03
CA PRO A 210 1.82 0.21 7.14
C PRO A 210 0.43 0.07 7.77
N VAL A 211 0.28 -0.85 8.72
CA VAL A 211 -0.97 -1.04 9.49
C VAL A 211 -1.35 0.24 10.27
N LEU A 212 -0.38 0.99 10.80
CA LEU A 212 -0.65 2.23 11.52
C LEU A 212 -1.22 3.30 10.61
N VAL A 213 -0.78 3.36 9.35
CA VAL A 213 -1.31 4.34 8.38
C VAL A 213 -2.77 4.04 8.04
N ALA A 214 -3.13 2.76 7.87
CA ALA A 214 -4.52 2.37 7.66
C ALA A 214 -5.42 2.83 8.82
N LEU A 215 -4.95 2.73 10.06
CA LEU A 215 -5.66 3.21 11.23
C LEU A 215 -5.78 4.74 11.27
N MET A 216 -4.73 5.47 10.88
CA MET A 216 -4.78 6.94 10.78
C MET A 216 -5.78 7.41 9.72
N VAL A 217 -5.79 6.78 8.54
CA VAL A 217 -6.73 7.09 7.46
C VAL A 217 -8.17 6.75 7.86
N ALA A 218 -8.38 5.57 8.45
CA ALA A 218 -9.70 5.18 8.95
C ALA A 218 -10.19 6.11 10.07
N GLY A 219 -9.30 6.50 10.99
CA GLY A 219 -9.60 7.41 12.10
C GLY A 219 -9.99 8.80 11.63
N THR A 220 -9.25 9.36 10.67
CA THR A 220 -9.58 10.67 10.07
C THR A 220 -10.90 10.61 9.30
N GLY A 221 -11.12 9.58 8.48
CA GLY A 221 -12.39 9.36 7.78
C GLY A 221 -13.59 9.21 8.73
N TRP A 222 -13.43 8.44 9.80
CA TRP A 222 -14.46 8.27 10.83
C TRP A 222 -14.78 9.58 11.56
N MET A 223 -13.74 10.37 11.89
CA MET A 223 -13.92 11.67 12.53
C MET A 223 -14.69 12.65 11.64
N LEU A 224 -14.35 12.71 10.35
CA LEU A 224 -15.05 13.55 9.35
C LEU A 224 -16.51 13.12 9.19
N TRP A 225 -16.76 11.81 9.08
CA TRP A 225 -18.11 11.26 9.00
C TRP A 225 -18.94 11.62 10.24
N ARG A 226 -18.34 11.49 11.43
CA ARG A 226 -18.99 11.85 12.70
C ARG A 226 -19.32 13.34 12.78
N TRP A 227 -18.42 14.21 12.33
CA TRP A 227 -18.65 15.66 12.26
C TRP A 227 -19.80 16.01 11.30
N ARG A 228 -19.81 15.44 10.09
CA ARG A 228 -20.88 15.67 9.11
C ARG A 228 -22.25 15.23 9.63
N ARG A 229 -22.32 14.09 10.30
CA ARG A 229 -23.56 13.63 10.93
C ARG A 229 -24.07 14.55 12.04
N ARG A 230 -23.16 15.12 12.84
CA ARG A 230 -23.53 16.09 13.88
C ARG A 230 -24.08 17.39 13.30
N GLY A 231 -23.51 17.88 12.19
CA GLY A 231 -24.00 19.08 11.51
C GLY A 231 -25.41 18.88 10.93
N GLN A 232 -25.68 17.72 10.33
CA GLN A 232 -27.00 17.40 9.76
C GLN A 232 -28.11 17.30 10.82
N ALA A 233 -27.79 16.81 12.01
CA ALA A 233 -28.72 16.72 13.13
C ALA A 233 -29.03 18.09 13.79
N ALA A 234 -28.25 19.13 13.51
CA ALA A 234 -28.47 20.48 14.03
C ALA A 234 -29.27 21.39 13.08
N SER A 235 -29.51 20.93 11.84
CA SER A 235 -30.18 21.68 10.78
C SER A 235 -31.53 21.10 10.34
N GLY A 236 -32.04 20.09 11.04
CA GLY A 236 -33.39 19.51 10.85
C GLY A 236 -34.18 19.59 12.15
#